data_AF-A0A382E1K0-F1
#
_entry.id   AF-A0A382E1K0-F1
#
_cell.length_a   1.000
_cell.length_b   1.000
_cell.length_c   1.000
_cell.angle_alpha   90.00
_cell.angle_beta   90.00
_cell.angle_gamma   90.00
#
_symmetry.space_group_name_H-M   'P 1'
#
loop_
_entity.id
_entity.type
_entity.pdbx_description
1 polymer ?
#
loop_
_entity_poly.entity_id
_entity_poly.type
_entity_poly.pdbx_seq_one_letter_code
_entity_poly.pdbx_strand_id
1 'polypeptide(L)'
;VFELVPFILLFPVFGLLTNLIFGRYLGERLVGIIASGASAAAFVVSVIQVFALVNNNFHVETVLIADWITIGKLYLPWQIRVDTLSVTMMV
;
A
#
# COMPACT_ATOMS: atom_id res chain seq x y z
N VAL A 1 -12.85 1.28 -6.00
CA VAL A 1 -12.02 1.89 -4.92
C VAL A 1 -10.88 0.97 -4.51
N PHE A 2 -11.03 -0.36 -4.63
CA PHE A 2 -9.96 -1.33 -4.36
C PHE A 2 -8.65 -1.07 -5.12
N GLU A 3 -8.70 -0.52 -6.33
CA GLU A 3 -7.52 -0.07 -7.11
C GLU A 3 -6.57 0.89 -6.37
N LEU A 4 -6.99 1.51 -5.25
CA LEU A 4 -6.13 2.34 -4.43
C LEU A 4 -5.21 1.53 -3.50
N VAL A 5 -5.45 0.23 -3.30
CA VAL A 5 -4.68 -0.60 -2.36
C VAL A 5 -3.16 -0.61 -2.61
N PRO A 6 -2.62 -0.51 -3.85
CA PRO A 6 -1.18 -0.46 -4.05
C PRO A 6 -0.51 0.76 -3.38
N PHE A 7 -1.24 1.85 -3.14
CA PHE A 7 -0.71 3.04 -2.48
C PHE A 7 -0.30 2.81 -1.01
N ILE A 8 -0.83 1.76 -0.37
CA ILE A 8 -0.41 1.34 0.98
C ILE A 8 1.08 0.96 0.98
N LEU A 9 1.57 0.37 -0.11
CA LEU A 9 2.98 0.05 -0.29
C LEU A 9 3.77 1.24 -0.85
N LEU A 10 3.18 1.98 -1.80
CA LEU A 10 3.90 3.06 -2.49
C LEU A 10 4.21 4.26 -1.58
N PHE A 11 3.30 4.67 -0.68
CA PHE A 11 3.55 5.83 0.17
C PHE A 11 4.75 5.63 1.11
N PRO A 12 4.85 4.54 1.90
CA PRO A 12 5.99 4.31 2.77
C PRO A 12 7.30 4.14 1.99
N VAL A 13 7.27 3.43 0.86
CA VAL A 13 8.45 3.30 -0.02
C VAL A 13 8.89 4.65 -0.55
N PHE A 14 7.96 5.51 -0.97
CA PHE A 14 8.28 6.85 -1.43
C PHE A 14 8.87 7.72 -0.32
N GLY A 15 8.31 7.67 0.89
CA GLY A 15 8.85 8.36 2.06
C GLY A 15 10.27 7.88 2.41
N LEU A 16 10.50 6.56 2.38
CA LEU A 16 11.81 5.96 2.59
C LEU A 16 12.81 6.43 1.53
N LEU A 17 12.48 6.30 0.25
CA LEU A 17 13.38 6.67 -0.85
C LEU A 17 13.71 8.16 -0.83
N THR A 18 12.72 9.02 -0.52
CA THR A 18 12.94 10.45 -0.38
C THR A 18 13.93 10.76 0.74
N ASN A 19 13.75 10.16 1.91
CA ASN A 19 14.66 10.34 3.04
C ASN A 19 16.04 9.71 2.79
N LEU A 20 16.13 8.60 2.04
CA LEU A 20 17.40 7.96 1.72
C LEU A 20 18.23 8.82 0.74
N ILE A 21 17.60 9.39 -0.29
CA ILE A 21 18.28 10.17 -1.33
C ILE A 21 18.59 11.59 -0.84
N PHE A 22 17.61 12.24 -0.21
CA PHE A 22 17.69 13.67 0.13
C PHE A 22 17.86 13.94 1.61
N GLY A 23 17.76 12.94 2.50
CA GLY A 23 17.77 13.14 3.94
C GLY A 23 18.99 13.87 4.47
N ARG A 24 20.16 13.72 3.83
CA ARG A 24 21.38 14.48 4.20
C ARG A 24 21.29 15.99 3.95
N TYR A 25 20.39 16.41 3.07
CA TYR A 25 20.14 17.82 2.73
C TYR A 25 18.91 18.38 3.43
N LEU A 26 18.09 17.51 4.02
CA LEU A 26 16.85 17.87 4.70
C LEU A 26 17.13 17.96 6.20
N GLY A 27 16.61 19.00 6.87
CA GLY A 27 16.68 19.08 8.33
C GLY A 27 15.86 17.97 9.00
N GLU A 28 16.22 17.63 10.25
CA GLU A 28 15.58 16.56 11.05
C GLU A 28 14.04 16.64 11.04
N ARG A 29 13.50 17.85 11.18
CA ARG A 29 12.06 18.09 11.16
C ARG A 29 11.40 17.67 9.84
N LEU A 30 12.03 17.98 8.69
CA LEU A 30 11.46 17.65 7.38
C LEU A 30 11.50 16.15 7.12
N VAL A 31 12.62 15.48 7.47
CA VAL A 31 12.76 14.03 7.37
C VAL A 31 11.67 13.32 8.17
N GLY A 32 11.43 13.78 9.40
CA GLY A 32 10.35 13.28 10.26
C GLY A 32 8.96 13.50 9.67
N ILE A 33 8.67 14.69 9.14
CA ILE A 33 7.39 15.00 8.48
C ILE A 33 7.16 14.11 7.26
N ILE A 34 8.19 13.89 6.43
CA ILE A 34 8.08 13.02 5.24
C ILE A 34 7.80 11.58 5.65
N ALA A 35 8.53 11.04 6.62
CA ALA A 35 8.34 9.66 7.08
C ALA A 35 6.95 9.45 7.71
N SER A 36 6.58 10.30 8.66
CA SER A 36 5.28 10.22 9.34
C SER A 36 4.10 10.51 8.41
N GLY A 37 4.25 11.49 7.51
CA GLY A 37 3.25 11.83 6.50
C GLY A 37 3.02 10.70 5.50
N ALA A 38 4.09 10.02 5.07
CA ALA A 38 4.00 8.84 4.22
C ALA A 38 3.22 7.69 4.90
N SER A 39 3.52 7.40 6.17
CA SER A 39 2.77 6.40 6.95
C SER A 39 1.31 6.80 7.18
N ALA A 40 1.05 8.08 7.49
CA ALA A 40 -0.31 8.59 7.66
C ALA A 40 -1.12 8.50 6.35
N ALA A 41 -0.51 8.78 5.20
CA ALA A 41 -1.15 8.61 3.90
C ALA A 41 -1.50 7.14 3.62
N ALA A 42 -0.61 6.20 3.93
CA ALA A 42 -0.88 4.77 3.83
C ALA A 42 -2.04 4.32 4.73
N PHE A 43 -2.10 4.85 5.97
CA PHE A 43 -3.20 4.61 6.90
C PHE A 43 -4.55 5.14 6.39
N VAL A 44 -4.58 6.32 5.77
CA VAL A 44 -5.81 6.82 5.14
C VAL A 44 -6.29 5.87 4.04
N VAL A 45 -5.38 5.31 3.24
CA VAL A 45 -5.74 4.32 2.22
C VAL A 45 -6.29 3.05 2.87
N SER A 46 -5.69 2.54 3.95
CA SER A 46 -6.19 1.33 4.62
C SER A 46 -7.60 1.52 5.17
N VAL A 47 -7.90 2.67 5.78
CA VAL A 47 -9.25 3.04 6.23
C VAL A 47 -10.24 3.10 5.06
N ILE A 48 -9.85 3.67 3.91
CA ILE A 48 -10.68 3.66 2.70
C ILE A 48 -10.98 2.22 2.25
N GLN A 49 -10.02 1.29 2.35
CA GLN A 49 -10.24 -0.12 2.00
C GLN A 49 -11.19 -0.82 2.98
N VAL A 50 -11.18 -0.48 4.28
CA VAL A 50 -12.18 -0.96 5.24
C VAL A 50 -13.59 -0.62 4.75
N PHE A 51 -13.85 0.65 4.45
CA PHE A 51 -15.16 1.09 4.00
C PHE A 51 -15.53 0.50 2.63
N ALA A 52 -14.57 0.34 1.73
CA ALA A 52 -14.79 -0.34 0.45
C ALA A 52 -15.24 -1.79 0.66
N LEU A 53 -14.61 -2.52 1.58
CA LEU A 53 -14.94 -3.91 1.90
C LEU A 53 -16.30 -4.04 2.58
N VAL A 54 -16.62 -3.14 3.53
CA VAL A 54 -17.93 -3.07 4.18
C VAL A 54 -19.04 -2.83 3.15
N ASN A 55 -18.83 -1.89 2.23
CA ASN A 55 -19.80 -1.57 1.17
C ASN A 55 -19.95 -2.69 0.13
N ASN A 56 -18.98 -3.60 0.03
CA ASN A 56 -19.04 -4.78 -0.83
C ASN A 56 -19.46 -6.06 -0.08
N ASN A 57 -20.19 -5.94 1.04
CA ASN A 57 -20.66 -7.06 1.85
C ASN A 57 -19.55 -8.04 2.27
N PHE A 58 -18.34 -7.53 2.49
CA PHE A 58 -17.15 -8.32 2.84
C PHE A 58 -16.73 -9.38 1.80
N HIS A 59 -17.13 -9.21 0.53
CA HIS A 59 -16.60 -10.04 -0.55
C HIS A 59 -15.11 -9.75 -0.79
N VAL A 60 -14.35 -10.82 -0.95
CA VAL A 60 -12.91 -10.75 -1.23
C VAL A 60 -12.70 -10.15 -2.60
N GLU A 61 -11.79 -9.19 -2.69
CA GLU A 61 -11.40 -8.56 -3.94
C GLU A 61 -9.90 -8.74 -4.19
N THR A 62 -9.51 -8.92 -5.44
CA THR A 62 -8.11 -9.08 -5.82
C THR A 62 -7.73 -8.04 -6.87
N VAL A 63 -6.73 -7.23 -6.57
CA VAL A 63 -6.20 -6.21 -7.47
C VAL A 63 -4.90 -6.73 -8.08
N LEU A 64 -4.91 -6.98 -9.39
CA LEU A 64 -3.73 -7.41 -10.13
C LEU A 64 -2.84 -6.20 -10.42
N ILE A 65 -1.56 -6.27 -10.02
CA ILE A 65 -0.57 -5.23 -10.32
C ILE A 65 0.17 -5.59 -11.61
N ALA A 66 0.74 -6.79 -11.67
CA ALA A 66 1.49 -7.28 -12.83
C ALA A 66 1.67 -8.81 -12.75
N ASP A 67 2.03 -9.43 -13.86
CA ASP A 67 2.46 -10.83 -13.87
C ASP A 67 3.93 -10.91 -13.46
N TRP A 68 4.23 -11.54 -12.32
CA TRP A 68 5.59 -11.56 -11.78
C TRP A 68 6.44 -12.67 -12.39
N ILE A 69 5.95 -13.91 -12.35
CA ILE A 69 6.67 -15.07 -12.87
C ILE A 69 5.70 -15.96 -13.65
N THR A 70 6.00 -16.16 -14.93
CA THR A 70 5.26 -17.05 -15.82
C THR A 70 6.23 -17.99 -16.52
N ILE A 71 6.23 -19.28 -16.12
CA ILE A 71 7.13 -20.30 -16.68
C ILE A 71 6.34 -21.59 -16.93
N GLY A 72 6.10 -21.92 -18.20
CA GLY A 72 5.33 -23.10 -18.58
C GLY A 72 3.91 -23.05 -18.03
N LYS A 73 3.62 -23.89 -17.02
CA LYS A 73 2.32 -23.92 -16.31
C LYS A 73 2.32 -23.15 -14.98
N LEU A 74 3.50 -22.70 -14.50
CA LEU A 74 3.60 -21.90 -13.28
C LEU A 74 3.24 -20.46 -13.62
N TYR A 75 2.20 -19.93 -12.97
CA TYR A 75 1.74 -18.55 -13.10
C TYR A 75 1.63 -17.93 -11.70
N LEU A 76 2.47 -16.94 -11.43
CA LEU A 76 2.53 -16.20 -10.18
C LEU A 76 2.23 -14.73 -10.47
N PRO A 77 0.97 -14.29 -10.36
CA PRO A 77 0.62 -12.89 -10.48
C PRO A 77 1.03 -12.14 -9.22
N TRP A 78 1.60 -10.94 -9.40
CA TRP A 78 1.70 -9.98 -8.31
C TRP A 78 0.35 -9.29 -8.16
N GLN A 79 -0.42 -9.76 -7.19
CA GLN A 79 -1.75 -9.25 -6.90
C GLN A 79 -1.91 -9.01 -5.40
N ILE A 80 -2.69 -8.00 -5.04
CA ILE A 80 -3.07 -7.71 -3.66
C ILE A 80 -4.47 -8.23 -3.43
N ARG A 81 -4.61 -9.13 -2.45
CA ARG A 81 -5.89 -9.63 -1.98
C ARG A 81 -6.39 -8.76 -0.84
N VAL A 82 -7.59 -8.21 -1.01
CA VAL A 82 -8.28 -7.38 -0.02
C VAL A 82 -9.40 -8.21 0.59
N ASP A 83 -9.19 -8.67 1.82
CA ASP A 83 -10.17 -9.38 2.63
C ASP A 83 -10.16 -8.88 4.07
N THR A 84 -11.09 -9.38 4.88
CA THR A 84 -11.28 -8.91 6.26
C THR A 84 -10.00 -9.03 7.08
N LEU A 85 -9.26 -10.13 6.95
CA LEU A 85 -8.00 -10.33 7.68
C LEU A 85 -6.93 -9.33 7.21
N SER A 86 -6.75 -9.21 5.90
CA SER A 86 -5.75 -8.33 5.30
C SER A 86 -6.00 -6.88 5.68
N VAL A 87 -7.27 -6.44 5.60
CA VAL A 87 -7.66 -5.08 5.97
C VAL A 87 -7.46 -4.80 7.46
N THR A 88 -7.78 -5.75 8.34
CA THR A 88 -7.49 -5.60 9.79
C THR A 88 -5.99 -5.46 10.08
N MET A 89 -5.12 -6.10 9.30
CA MET A 89 -3.67 -5.97 9.47
C MET A 89 -3.09 -4.70 8.84
N MET A 90 -3.82 -4.04 7.94
CA MET A 90 -3.39 -2.81 7.28
C MET A 90 -3.73 -1.53 8.07
N VAL A 91 -4.67 -1.60 9.02
CA VAL A 91 -5.09 -0.48 9.88
C VAL A 91 -4.26 -0.48 11.15
#